data_AF-A0A9E2P2R0-F1
#
_entry.id   AF-A0A9E2P2R0-F1
#
_cell.length_a   1.000
_cell.length_b   1.000
_cell.length_c   1.000
_cell.angle_alpha   90.00
_cell.angle_beta   90.00
_cell.angle_gamma   90.00
#
_symmetry.space_group_name_H-M   'P 1'
#
loop_
_entity.id
_entity.type
_entity.pdbx_description
1 polymer ?
#
loop_
_entity_poly.entity_id
_entity_poly.type
_entity_poly.pdbx_seq_one_letter_code
_entity_poly.pdbx_strand_id
1 'polypeptide(L)' 'MICEFCVQLTIVVIAIAFGGMVAWKPKKIIDMQIALYRPFNWKIEPISMEKEIRNTRIMGSVVLILGILSLGYILLK' A
#
# COMPACT_ATOMS: atom_id res chain seq x y z
N MET A 1 19.28 18.85 -10.86
CA MET A 1 17.84 19.12 -11.10
C MET A 1 17.18 17.77 -11.31
N ILE A 2 16.44 17.27 -10.33
CA ILE A 2 15.75 15.97 -10.48
C ILE A 2 14.55 16.23 -11.41
N CYS A 3 14.40 15.42 -12.46
CA CYS A 3 13.29 15.54 -13.40
C CYS A 3 11.97 15.25 -12.68
N GLU A 4 11.04 16.21 -12.67
CA GLU A 4 9.73 16.10 -12.02
C GLU A 4 8.96 14.86 -12.49
N PHE A 5 8.99 14.61 -13.80
CA PHE A 5 8.38 13.43 -14.41
C PHE A 5 8.95 12.12 -13.84
N CYS A 6 10.27 12.02 -13.69
CA CYS A 6 10.91 10.83 -13.13
C CYS A 6 10.52 10.60 -11.66
N VAL A 7 10.33 11.67 -10.88
CA VAL A 7 9.87 11.57 -9.49
C VAL A 7 8.43 11.07 -9.42
N GLN A 8 7.54 11.67 -10.22
CA GLN A 8 6.14 11.28 -10.28
C GLN A 8 5.99 9.81 -10.71
N LEU A 9 6.72 9.39 -11.74
CA LEU A 9 6.73 8.02 -12.22
C LEU A 9 7.22 7.05 -11.13
N THR A 10 8.31 7.39 -10.44
CA THR A 10 8.85 6.56 -9.35
C THR A 10 7.84 6.38 -8.22
N ILE A 11 7.20 7.46 -7.78
CA ILE A 11 6.18 7.40 -6.71
C ILE A 11 5.01 6.51 -7.14
N VAL A 12 4.53 6.65 -8.38
CA VAL A 12 3.40 5.85 -8.87
C VAL A 12 3.75 4.37 -9.01
N VAL A 13 4.94 4.04 -9.50
CA VAL A 13 5.39 2.64 -9.59
C VAL A 13 5.47 2.01 -8.20
N ILE A 14 6.01 2.74 -7.21
CA ILE A 14 6.06 2.30 -5.82
C ILE A 14 4.63 2.11 -5.28
N ALA A 15 3.73 3.05 -5.51
CA ALA A 15 2.35 2.96 -5.05
C ALA A 15 1.61 1.74 -5.64
N ILE A 16 1.75 1.48 -6.94
CA ILE A 16 1.19 0.30 -7.61
C ILE A 16 1.73 -0.99 -7.00
N ALA A 17 3.05 -1.08 -6.84
CA ALA A 17 3.69 -2.27 -6.26
C ALA A 17 3.22 -2.53 -4.82
N PHE A 18 3.22 -1.50 -3.98
CA PHE A 18 2.75 -1.60 -2.60
C PHE A 18 1.26 -1.90 -2.53
N GLY A 19 0.41 -1.22 -3.29
CA GLY A 19 -1.03 -1.48 -3.35
C GLY A 19 -1.33 -2.93 -3.73
N GLY A 20 -0.64 -3.44 -4.75
CA GLY A 20 -0.74 -4.84 -5.18
C GLY A 20 -0.31 -5.84 -4.11
N MET A 21 0.84 -5.60 -3.45
CA MET A 21 1.32 -6.43 -2.35
C MET A 21 0.32 -6.47 -1.18
N VAL A 22 -0.21 -5.30 -0.79
CA VAL A 22 -1.17 -5.15 0.31
C VAL A 22 -2.49 -5.86 -0.01
N ALA A 23 -2.98 -5.75 -1.24
CA ALA A 23 -4.19 -6.44 -1.69
C ALA A 23 -4.02 -7.97 -1.73
N TRP A 24 -2.85 -8.46 -2.18
CA TRP A 24 -2.58 -9.88 -2.36
C TRP A 24 -2.36 -10.62 -1.04
N LYS A 25 -1.51 -10.09 -0.15
CA LYS A 25 -1.10 -10.75 1.09
C LYS A 25 -1.45 -9.92 2.34
N PRO A 26 -2.72 -9.51 2.56
CA PRO A 26 -3.11 -8.61 3.64
C PRO A 26 -2.72 -9.13 5.02
N LYS A 27 -2.88 -10.44 5.28
CA LYS A 27 -2.47 -11.07 6.55
C LYS A 27 -0.97 -10.85 6.85
N LYS A 28 -0.09 -11.09 5.87
CA LYS A 28 1.36 -10.89 6.07
C LYS A 28 1.71 -9.42 6.31
N ILE A 29 0.99 -8.50 5.66
CA ILE A 29 1.19 -7.05 5.88
C ILE A 29 0.77 -6.65 7.28
N ILE A 30 -0.38 -7.14 7.76
CA ILE A 30 -0.83 -6.92 9.15
C ILE A 30 0.20 -7.50 10.14
N ASP A 31 0.68 -8.73 9.92
CA ASP A 31 1.69 -9.35 10.80
C ASP A 31 3.01 -8.54 10.80
N MET A 32 3.44 -8.04 9.63
CA MET A 32 4.61 -7.18 9.51
C MET A 32 4.43 -5.84 10.21
N GLN A 33 3.23 -5.25 10.11
CA GLN A 33 2.86 -4.06 10.86
C GLN A 33 2.99 -4.32 12.36
N ILE A 34 2.34 -5.36 12.88
CA ILE A 34 2.42 -5.74 14.29
C ILE A 34 3.89 -5.91 14.74
N ALA A 35 4.71 -6.58 13.92
CA ALA A 35 6.14 -6.77 14.21
C ALA A 35 6.93 -5.45 14.22
N LEU A 36 6.65 -4.52 13.30
CA LEU A 36 7.30 -3.21 13.20
C LEU A 36 6.97 -2.31 14.40
N TYR A 37 5.74 -2.41 14.91
CA TYR A 37 5.27 -1.59 16.03
C TYR A 37 5.65 -2.16 17.41
N ARG A 38 5.99 -3.45 17.48
CA ARG A 38 6.38 -4.13 18.74
C ARG A 38 7.58 -3.49 19.47
N PRO A 39 8.68 -3.05 18.82
CA PRO A 39 9.80 -2.39 19.49
C PRO A 39 9.43 -1.09 20.21
N PHE A 40 8.37 -0.41 19.76
CA PHE A 40 7.84 0.80 20.39
C PHE A 40 6.86 0.49 21.54
N ASN A 41 6.76 -0.78 21.95
CA ASN A 41 5.80 -1.29 22.93
C ASN A 41 4.33 -1.00 22.57
N TRP A 42 4.04 -0.79 21.28
CA TRP A 42 2.70 -0.49 20.81
C TRP A 42 1.97 -1.80 20.49
N LYS A 43 0.98 -2.14 21.32
CA LYS A 43 0.17 -3.35 21.14
C LYS A 43 -0.91 -3.12 20.09
N ILE A 44 -0.61 -3.44 18.84
CA ILE A 44 -1.59 -3.51 17.76
C ILE A 44 -2.13 -4.94 17.73
N GLU A 45 -3.26 -5.17 18.39
CA GLU A 45 -3.98 -6.45 18.32
C GLU A 45 -5.25 -6.28 17.50
N PRO A 46 -5.48 -7.14 16.48
CA PRO A 46 -6.68 -7.06 15.67
C PRO A 46 -7.91 -7.47 16.50
N ILE A 47 -8.91 -6.60 16.57
CA ILE A 47 -10.21 -6.92 17.22
C ILE A 47 -10.89 -8.08 16.48
N SER A 48 -10.78 -8.10 15.15
CA SER A 48 -11.24 -9.21 14.31
C SER A 48 -10.31 -9.34 13.11
N MET A 49 -9.55 -10.43 13.07
CA MET A 49 -8.56 -10.65 12.00
C MET A 49 -9.21 -10.72 10.62
N GLU A 50 -10.44 -11.25 10.52
CA GLU A 50 -11.18 -11.29 9.25
C GLU A 50 -11.55 -9.89 8.74
N LYS A 51 -12.00 -9.00 9.64
CA LYS A 51 -12.32 -7.61 9.28
C LYS A 51 -11.06 -6.87 8.85
N GLU A 52 -9.96 -7.03 9.58
CA GLU A 52 -8.68 -6.42 9.22
C GLU A 52 -8.20 -6.90 7.86
N ILE A 53 -8.22 -8.22 7.59
CA ILE A 53 -7.84 -8.78 6.29
C ILE A 53 -8.67 -8.18 5.15
N ARG A 54 -10.00 -8.06 5.34
CA ARG A 54 -10.88 -7.46 4.33
C ARG A 54 -10.56 -5.98 4.12
N ASN A 55 -10.39 -5.22 5.19
CA ASN A 55 -10.12 -3.80 5.13
C ASN A 55 -8.75 -3.50 4.50
N THR A 56 -7.70 -4.23 4.92
CA THR A 56 -6.37 -4.13 4.33
C THR A 56 -6.38 -4.50 2.85
N ARG A 57 -7.15 -5.52 2.45
CA ARG A 57 -7.31 -5.85 1.03
C ARG A 57 -7.97 -4.71 0.25
N ILE A 58 -9.06 -4.15 0.76
CA ILE A 58 -9.74 -3.01 0.12
C ILE A 58 -8.79 -1.81 0.01
N MET A 59 -8.06 -1.50 1.08
CA MET A 59 -7.07 -0.41 1.10
C MET A 59 -6.00 -0.62 0.02
N GLY A 60 -5.40 -1.81 -0.05
CA GLY A 60 -4.43 -2.16 -1.08
C GLY A 60 -5.00 -2.03 -2.50
N SER A 61 -6.22 -2.54 -2.72
CA SER A 61 -6.90 -2.43 -4.02
C SER A 61 -7.18 -0.99 -4.42
N VAL A 62 -7.60 -0.13 -3.49
CA VAL A 62 -7.81 1.30 -3.75
C VAL A 62 -6.50 1.97 -4.15
N VAL A 63 -5.41 1.73 -3.42
CA VAL A 63 -4.09 2.26 -3.75
C VAL A 63 -3.63 1.78 -5.14
N LEU A 64 -3.85 0.51 -5.46
CA LEU A 64 -3.52 -0.05 -6.77
C LEU A 64 -4.31 0.62 -7.90
N ILE A 65 -5.63 0.79 -7.74
CA ILE A 65 -6.50 1.44 -8.74
C ILE A 65 -6.06 2.90 -8.93
N LEU A 66 -5.88 3.65 -7.85
CA LEU A 66 -5.44 5.04 -7.92
C LEU A 66 -4.05 5.14 -8.57
N GLY A 67 -3.13 4.24 -8.25
CA GLY A 67 -1.81 4.18 -8.88
C GLY A 67 -1.90 3.95 -10.39
N ILE A 68 -2.72 3.02 -10.86
CA ILE A 68 -2.93 2.77 -12.30
C ILE A 68 -3.53 4.01 -13.00
N LEU A 69 -4.52 4.65 -12.37
CA LEU A 69 -5.12 5.89 -12.90
C LEU A 69 -4.10 7.03 -12.97
N SER A 70 -3.28 7.20 -11.93
CA SER A 70 -2.20 8.19 -11.92
C SER A 70 -1.14 7.89 -12.97
N LEU A 71 -0.80 6.62 -13.20
CA LEU A 71 0.12 6.23 -14.27
C LEU A 71 -0.43 6.61 -15.64
N GLY A 72 -1.71 6.28 -15.90
CA GLY A 72 -2.39 6.67 -17.13
C GLY A 72 -2.39 8.18 -17.33
N TYR A 73 -2.69 8.95 -16.27
CA TYR A 73 -2.65 10.41 -16.30
C TYR A 73 -1.26 10.96 -16.63
N ILE A 74 -0.20 10.44 -15.99
CA ILE A 74 1.19 10.87 -16.24
C ILE A 74 1.63 10.58 -17.68
N LEU A 75 1.22 9.44 -18.25
CA LEU A 75 1.62 9.03 -19.60
C LEU A 75 0.81 9.71 -20.71
N LEU A 76 -0.41 10.16 -20.42
CA LEU A 76 -1.30 10.83 -21.37
C LEU A 76 -1.19 12.36 -21.34
N LYS A 77 -0.56 12.91 -20.29
CA LYS A 77 -0.24 14.33 -20.17
C LYS A 77 0.93 14.70 -21.08
#